data_AF-A0A2G6THA6-F1
#
_entry.id   AF-A0A2G6THA6-F1
#
_cell.length_a   1.000
_cell.length_b   1.000
_cell.length_c   1.000
_cell.angle_alpha   90.00
_cell.angle_beta   90.00
_cell.angle_gamma   90.00
#
_symmetry.space_group_name_H-M   'P 1'
#
loop_
_entity.id
_entity.type
_entity.pdbx_description
1 polymer ?
#
loop_
_entity_poly.entity_id
_entity_poly.type
_entity_poly.pdbx_seq_one_letter_code
_entity_poly.pdbx_strand_id
1 'polypeptide(L)'
;MILKYTPDGSLLIGLFILFVLDFVFGVTKATLTKTTRTSEGFRKTFTKFIQYGGSIIIGMVLLNIKSVSDSKFGDQYSNLFGDSMICIMIYIEVVSILENMEVIGNNNDFVKYFIRPIRRLITFQIKNLFSDSGNIITK
;
A
#
# COMPACT_ATOMS: atom_id res chain seq x y z
N MET A 1 -29.88 4.32 4.66
CA MET A 1 -28.44 4.44 4.34
C MET A 1 -27.88 3.02 4.30
N ILE A 2 -27.34 2.56 3.17
CA ILE A 2 -26.96 1.13 2.99
C ILE A 2 -25.66 0.78 3.76
N LEU A 3 -24.80 1.77 4.05
CA LEU A 3 -23.62 1.67 4.91
C LEU A 3 -23.52 2.94 5.76
N LYS A 4 -23.37 2.81 7.09
CA LYS A 4 -23.26 3.94 8.03
C LYS A 4 -21.82 4.42 8.17
N TYR A 5 -20.86 3.49 8.06
CA TYR A 5 -19.43 3.78 8.18
C TYR A 5 -18.74 3.55 6.84
N THR A 6 -18.18 4.63 6.29
CA THR A 6 -17.44 4.67 5.02
C THR A 6 -16.15 5.46 5.23
N PRO A 7 -15.04 5.07 4.57
CA PRO A 7 -13.78 5.80 4.66
C PRO A 7 -13.85 7.17 3.99
N ASP A 8 -12.85 8.00 4.29
CA ASP A 8 -12.69 9.30 3.65
C ASP A 8 -12.47 9.18 2.13
N GLY A 9 -13.26 9.94 1.37
CA GLY A 9 -13.20 9.93 -0.10
C GLY A 9 -11.91 10.50 -0.66
N SER A 10 -11.27 11.45 0.03
CA SER A 10 -10.00 12.05 -0.37
C SER A 10 -8.87 11.02 -0.26
N LEU A 11 -8.88 10.19 0.79
CA LEU A 11 -7.94 9.08 0.94
C LEU A 11 -8.09 8.04 -0.18
N LEU A 12 -9.32 7.70 -0.56
CA LEU A 12 -9.58 6.79 -1.69
C LEU A 12 -9.06 7.36 -3.03
N ILE A 13 -9.29 8.65 -3.29
CA ILE A 13 -8.77 9.32 -4.48
C ILE A 13 -7.24 9.35 -4.46
N GLY A 14 -6.64 9.67 -3.32
CA GLY A 14 -5.18 9.65 -3.14
C GLY A 14 -4.58 8.27 -3.40
N LEU A 15 -5.19 7.22 -2.87
CA LEU A 15 -4.79 5.84 -3.12
C LEU A 15 -4.88 5.49 -4.61
N PHE A 16 -5.95 5.88 -5.28
CA PHE A 16 -6.11 5.64 -6.72
C PHE A 16 -5.04 6.35 -7.55
N ILE A 17 -4.72 7.61 -7.23
CA ILE A 17 -3.64 8.36 -7.90
C ILE A 17 -2.30 7.66 -7.72
N LEU A 18 -1.97 7.23 -6.49
CA LEU A 18 -0.73 6.51 -6.21
C LEU A 18 -0.66 5.17 -6.95
N PHE A 19 -1.77 4.45 -7.08
CA PHE A 19 -1.85 3.24 -7.89
C PHE A 19 -1.52 3.48 -9.36
N VAL A 20 -2.11 4.53 -9.95
CA VAL A 20 -1.83 4.91 -11.34
C VAL A 20 -0.35 5.29 -11.49
N LEU A 21 0.20 6.01 -10.52
CA LEU A 21 1.60 6.42 -10.53
C LEU A 21 2.54 5.19 -10.39
N ASP A 22 2.28 4.27 -9.46
CA ASP A 22 3.02 3.01 -9.32
C ASP A 22 2.97 2.19 -10.61
N PHE A 23 1.80 2.14 -11.27
CA PHE A 23 1.65 1.48 -12.55
C PHE A 23 2.53 2.11 -13.62
N VAL A 24 2.52 3.44 -13.75
CA VAL A 24 3.36 4.18 -14.73
C VAL A 24 4.84 3.94 -14.46
N PHE A 25 5.32 4.16 -13.24
CA PHE A 25 6.72 3.91 -12.86
C PHE A 25 7.09 2.44 -13.05
N GLY A 26 6.18 1.53 -12.74
CA GLY A 26 6.31 0.13 -13.04
C GLY A 26 6.56 -0.10 -14.53
N VAL A 27 5.64 0.33 -15.38
CA VAL A 27 5.75 0.16 -16.85
C VAL A 27 7.08 0.73 -17.35
N THR A 28 7.43 1.96 -16.95
CA THR A 28 8.70 2.60 -17.32
C THR A 28 9.91 1.75 -16.91
N LYS A 29 9.94 1.23 -15.67
CA LYS A 29 11.01 0.33 -15.19
C LYS A 29 11.18 -0.85 -16.13
N ALA A 30 10.10 -1.56 -16.48
CA ALA A 30 10.23 -2.76 -17.29
C ALA A 30 10.62 -2.49 -18.75
N THR A 31 10.16 -1.38 -19.31
CA THR A 31 10.58 -0.94 -20.64
C THR A 31 12.09 -0.67 -20.66
N LEU A 32 12.62 -0.01 -19.62
CA LEU A 32 14.06 0.26 -19.51
C LEU A 32 14.90 -0.99 -19.23
N THR A 33 14.40 -1.92 -18.41
CA THR A 33 15.11 -3.16 -18.08
C THR A 33 14.97 -4.26 -19.13
N LYS A 34 14.28 -4.00 -20.26
CA LYS A 34 14.01 -4.95 -21.36
C LYS A 34 13.37 -6.27 -20.91
N THR A 35 12.76 -6.29 -19.73
CA THR A 35 12.01 -7.44 -19.22
C THR A 35 10.61 -7.40 -19.81
N THR A 36 10.21 -8.44 -20.53
CA THR A 36 8.90 -8.53 -21.21
C THR A 36 7.76 -8.48 -20.17
N ARG A 37 7.18 -7.29 -19.97
CA ARG A 37 6.24 -7.01 -18.86
C ARG A 37 4.79 -7.38 -19.16
N THR A 38 4.48 -7.81 -20.37
CA THR A 38 3.11 -7.79 -20.90
C THR A 38 2.14 -8.76 -20.22
N SER A 39 2.61 -9.67 -19.36
CA SER A 39 1.73 -10.48 -18.49
C SER A 39 1.97 -10.26 -16.99
N GLU A 40 3.21 -10.34 -16.50
CA GLU A 40 3.46 -10.39 -15.04
C GLU A 40 3.28 -9.05 -14.32
N GLY A 41 3.82 -7.95 -14.87
CA GLY A 41 3.76 -6.66 -14.17
C GLY A 41 2.35 -6.03 -14.18
N PHE A 42 1.59 -6.30 -15.24
CA PHE A 42 0.17 -5.95 -15.29
C PHE A 42 -0.64 -6.79 -14.30
N ARG A 43 -0.43 -8.12 -14.29
CA ARG A 43 -1.06 -9.03 -13.31
C ARG A 43 -0.77 -8.60 -11.88
N LYS A 44 0.48 -8.25 -11.55
CA LYS A 44 0.84 -7.78 -10.20
C LYS A 44 0.07 -6.53 -9.78
N THR A 45 -0.06 -5.54 -10.67
CA THR A 45 -0.80 -4.30 -10.39
C THR A 45 -2.30 -4.59 -10.24
N PHE A 46 -2.85 -5.42 -11.13
CA PHE A 46 -4.26 -5.82 -11.06
C PHE A 46 -4.57 -6.62 -9.79
N THR A 47 -3.67 -7.52 -9.38
CA THR A 47 -3.79 -8.27 -8.12
C THR A 47 -3.79 -7.33 -6.92
N LYS A 48 -2.88 -6.33 -6.87
CA LYS A 48 -2.90 -5.31 -5.82
C LYS A 48 -4.22 -4.54 -5.79
N PHE A 49 -4.72 -4.12 -6.96
CA PHE A 49 -6.00 -3.40 -7.06
C PHE A 49 -7.17 -4.22 -6.48
N ILE A 50 -7.28 -5.49 -6.87
CA ILE A 50 -8.31 -6.40 -6.35
C ILE A 50 -8.12 -6.65 -4.85
N GLN A 51 -6.88 -6.82 -4.38
CA GLN A 51 -6.59 -7.02 -2.96
C GLN A 51 -6.97 -5.78 -2.15
N TYR A 52 -6.60 -4.58 -2.60
CA TYR A 52 -6.85 -3.35 -1.85
C TYR A 52 -8.35 -3.02 -1.87
N GLY A 53 -8.98 -3.06 -3.04
CA GLY A 53 -10.41 -2.88 -3.17
C GLY A 53 -11.21 -3.91 -2.37
N GLY A 54 -10.82 -5.19 -2.46
CA GLY A 54 -11.44 -6.27 -1.71
C GLY A 54 -11.29 -6.10 -0.20
N SER A 55 -10.09 -5.77 0.29
CA SER A 55 -9.85 -5.53 1.72
C SER A 55 -10.64 -4.34 2.25
N ILE A 56 -10.73 -3.25 1.48
CA ILE A 56 -11.53 -2.07 1.84
C ILE A 56 -13.01 -2.45 1.95
N ILE A 57 -13.56 -3.13 0.95
CA ILE A 57 -14.98 -3.54 0.93
C ILE A 57 -15.29 -4.50 2.08
N ILE A 58 -14.46 -5.53 2.27
CA ILE A 58 -14.63 -6.51 3.35
C ILE A 58 -14.56 -5.81 4.72
N GLY A 59 -13.60 -4.91 4.93
CA GLY A 59 -13.47 -4.13 6.16
C GLY A 59 -14.72 -3.30 6.46
N MET A 60 -15.25 -2.60 5.45
CA MET A 60 -16.50 -1.84 5.59
C MET A 60 -17.69 -2.73 5.94
N VAL A 61 -17.85 -3.87 5.27
CA VAL A 61 -18.97 -4.79 5.51
C VAL A 61 -18.91 -5.36 6.92
N LEU A 62 -17.73 -5.83 7.36
CA LEU A 62 -17.54 -6.37 8.71
C LEU A 62 -17.83 -5.33 9.79
N LEU A 63 -17.33 -4.11 9.61
CA LEU A 63 -17.57 -3.01 10.54
C LEU A 63 -19.07 -2.70 10.64
N ASN A 64 -19.76 -2.58 9.51
CA ASN A 64 -21.20 -2.27 9.51
C ASN A 64 -22.02 -3.42 10.12
N ILE A 65 -21.70 -4.69 9.86
CA ILE A 65 -22.37 -5.84 10.51
C ILE A 65 -22.20 -5.80 12.02
N LYS A 66 -20.96 -5.64 12.50
CA LYS A 66 -20.68 -5.62 13.95
C LYS A 66 -21.32 -4.42 14.64
N SER A 67 -21.40 -3.29 13.94
CA SER A 67 -22.02 -2.06 14.45
C SER A 67 -23.53 -2.16 14.65
N VAL A 68 -24.21 -3.11 13.99
CA VAL A 68 -25.64 -3.39 14.24
C VAL A 68 -25.82 -4.01 15.63
N SER A 69 -24.88 -4.85 16.07
CA SER A 69 -24.94 -5.49 17.40
C SER A 69 -24.35 -4.64 18.51
N ASP A 70 -23.36 -3.79 18.20
CA ASP A 70 -22.72 -2.88 19.17
C ASP A 70 -22.35 -1.56 18.47
N SER A 71 -23.19 -0.54 18.66
CA SER A 71 -22.99 0.76 18.03
C SER A 71 -21.72 1.48 18.51
N LYS A 72 -21.26 1.23 19.75
CA LYS A 72 -20.03 1.82 20.28
C LYS A 72 -18.79 1.25 19.59
N PHE A 73 -18.83 -0.02 19.20
CA PHE A 73 -17.77 -0.64 18.41
C PHE A 73 -17.63 0.04 17.05
N GLY A 74 -18.74 0.30 16.36
CA GLY A 74 -18.74 1.00 15.08
C GLY A 74 -18.08 2.37 15.15
N ASP A 75 -18.44 3.16 16.14
CA ASP A 75 -17.90 4.51 16.31
C ASP A 75 -16.41 4.49 16.68
N GLN A 76 -15.96 3.58 17.54
CA GLN A 76 -14.55 3.48 17.95
C GLN A 76 -13.62 2.96 16.84
N TYR A 77 -14.08 1.99 16.05
CA TYR A 77 -13.22 1.27 15.11
C TYR A 77 -13.37 1.73 13.66
N SER A 78 -14.33 2.61 13.36
CA SER A 78 -14.55 3.13 12.01
C SER A 78 -13.32 3.81 11.40
N ASN A 79 -12.66 4.67 12.15
CA ASN A 79 -11.43 5.33 11.69
C ASN A 79 -10.28 4.33 11.47
N LEU A 80 -10.23 3.25 12.25
CA LEU A 80 -9.18 2.24 12.13
C LEU A 80 -9.38 1.34 10.90
N PHE A 81 -10.60 0.83 10.70
CA PHE A 81 -10.90 -0.06 9.56
C PHE A 81 -11.13 0.68 8.24
N GLY A 82 -11.45 1.98 8.29
CA GLY A 82 -11.56 2.84 7.12
C GLY A 82 -10.22 3.49 6.78
N ASP A 83 -9.94 4.61 7.44
CA ASP A 83 -8.87 5.53 7.06
C ASP A 83 -7.48 4.94 7.33
N SER A 84 -7.26 4.29 8.47
CA SER A 84 -5.94 3.70 8.78
C SER A 84 -5.57 2.58 7.81
N MET A 85 -6.54 1.76 7.37
CA MET A 85 -6.30 0.75 6.34
C MET A 85 -5.86 1.38 5.02
N ILE A 86 -6.54 2.44 4.58
CA ILE A 86 -6.20 3.14 3.33
C ILE A 86 -4.83 3.82 3.46
N CYS A 87 -4.51 4.42 4.60
CA CYS A 87 -3.20 5.00 4.88
C CYS A 87 -2.07 3.95 4.77
N ILE A 88 -2.28 2.72 5.25
CA ILE A 88 -1.32 1.63 5.09
C ILE A 88 -1.15 1.27 3.61
N MET A 89 -2.24 1.20 2.83
CA MET A 89 -2.18 0.92 1.40
C MET A 89 -1.42 2.02 0.63
N ILE A 90 -1.72 3.29 0.93
CA ILE A 90 -1.01 4.47 0.41
C ILE A 90 0.48 4.35 0.69
N TYR A 91 0.84 4.01 1.92
CA TYR A 91 2.22 3.82 2.34
C TYR A 91 2.92 2.71 1.52
N ILE A 92 2.26 1.57 1.30
CA ILE A 92 2.82 0.48 0.48
C ILE A 92 3.06 0.94 -0.96
N GLU A 93 2.13 1.69 -1.55
CA GLU A 93 2.31 2.21 -2.91
C GLU A 93 3.46 3.22 -3.00
N VAL A 94 3.61 4.12 -2.03
CA VAL A 94 4.76 5.04 -1.98
C VAL A 94 6.09 4.27 -1.98
N VAL A 95 6.21 3.22 -1.17
CA VAL A 95 7.41 2.37 -1.14
C VAL A 95 7.64 1.69 -2.50
N SER A 96 6.59 1.17 -3.12
CA SER A 96 6.63 0.54 -4.45
C SER A 96 7.12 1.52 -5.53
N ILE A 97 6.64 2.76 -5.50
CA ILE A 97 7.06 3.83 -6.41
C ILE A 97 8.55 4.14 -6.23
N LEU A 98 9.01 4.32 -4.99
CA LEU A 98 10.43 4.59 -4.71
C LEU A 98 11.33 3.44 -5.18
N GLU A 99 10.88 2.19 -5.07
CA GLU A 99 11.58 1.04 -5.63
C GLU A 99 11.69 1.13 -7.16
N ASN A 100 10.60 1.46 -7.84
CA ASN A 100 10.59 1.61 -9.28
C ASN A 100 11.49 2.76 -9.75
N MET A 101 11.44 3.91 -9.07
CA MET A 101 12.31 5.07 -9.32
C MET A 101 13.79 4.73 -9.19
N GLU A 102 14.16 3.93 -8.19
CA GLU A 102 15.55 3.54 -7.99
C GLU A 102 16.11 2.69 -9.14
N VAL A 103 15.28 1.81 -9.72
CA VAL A 103 15.69 0.98 -10.84
C VAL A 103 15.79 1.80 -12.12
N ILE A 104 14.84 2.72 -12.35
CA ILE A 104 14.83 3.61 -13.52
C ILE A 104 16.06 4.51 -13.56
N GLY A 105 16.39 5.14 -12.42
CA GLY A 105 17.45 6.13 -12.32
C GLY A 105 18.71 5.62 -11.63
N ASN A 106 19.09 4.35 -11.79
CA ASN A 106 20.21 3.74 -11.06
C ASN A 106 21.53 4.54 -11.16
N ASN A 107 21.74 5.27 -12.26
CA ASN A 107 22.93 6.10 -12.49
C ASN A 107 22.72 7.60 -12.22
N ASN A 108 21.59 8.00 -11.62
CA ASN A 108 21.27 9.39 -11.32
C ASN A 108 21.66 9.74 -9.86
N ASP A 109 22.37 10.85 -9.68
CA ASP A 109 22.75 11.37 -8.36
C ASP A 109 21.55 11.62 -7.45
N PHE A 110 20.42 12.09 -8.01
CA PHE A 110 19.19 12.29 -7.25
C PHE A 110 18.68 10.96 -6.65
N VAL A 111 18.73 9.87 -7.42
CA VAL A 111 18.33 8.55 -6.91
C VAL A 111 19.27 8.08 -5.82
N LYS A 112 20.58 8.32 -6.00
CA LYS A 112 21.62 7.92 -5.05
C LYS A 112 21.50 8.66 -3.72
N TYR A 113 21.29 9.96 -3.74
CA TYR A 113 21.33 10.81 -2.54
C TYR A 113 19.96 11.12 -1.92
N PHE A 114 18.86 10.97 -2.66
CA PHE A 114 17.51 11.28 -2.15
C PHE A 114 16.63 10.04 -2.08
N ILE A 115 16.40 9.37 -3.20
CA ILE A 115 15.44 8.24 -3.28
C ILE A 115 15.89 7.04 -2.43
N ARG A 116 17.16 6.63 -2.54
CA ARG A 116 17.71 5.50 -1.78
C ARG A 116 17.64 5.70 -0.26
N PRO A 117 18.12 6.83 0.30
CA PRO A 117 18.00 7.09 1.72
C PRO A 117 16.55 7.14 2.21
N ILE A 118 15.65 7.82 1.50
CA ILE A 118 14.24 7.91 1.88
C ILE A 118 13.57 6.54 1.87
N ARG A 119 13.75 5.76 0.79
CA ARG A 119 13.23 4.39 0.72
C ARG A 119 13.73 3.56 1.88
N ARG A 120 15.03 3.65 2.20
CA ARG A 120 15.63 2.94 3.35
C ARG A 120 15.01 3.39 4.66
N LEU A 121 14.89 4.68 4.94
CA LEU A 121 14.31 5.19 6.18
C LEU A 121 12.87 4.68 6.39
N ILE A 122 12.07 4.77 5.33
CA ILE A 122 10.68 4.32 5.34
C ILE A 122 10.62 2.79 5.55
N THR A 123 11.43 2.01 4.82
CA THR A 123 11.46 0.54 4.96
C THR A 123 12.21 0.02 6.19
N PHE A 124 13.02 0.84 6.86
CA PHE A 124 13.85 0.43 8.00
C PHE A 124 13.00 -0.02 9.19
N GLN A 125 11.85 0.64 9.39
CA GLN A 125 10.91 0.27 10.45
C GLN A 125 10.33 -1.13 10.21
N ILE A 126 10.06 -1.51 8.96
CA ILE A 126 9.50 -2.83 8.61
C ILE A 126 10.52 -3.94 8.86
N LYS A 127 11.78 -3.72 8.48
CA LYS A 127 12.81 -4.78 8.57
C LYS A 127 13.19 -5.09 10.02
N ASN A 128 13.22 -4.08 10.90
CA ASN A 128 13.44 -4.30 12.33
C ASN A 128 12.22 -4.95 13.01
N LEU A 129 10.99 -4.60 12.61
CA LEU A 129 9.75 -5.23 13.12
C LEU A 129 9.68 -6.75 12.86
N PHE A 130 10.18 -7.24 11.72
CA PHE A 130 10.21 -8.67 11.41
C PHE A 130 11.50 -9.39 11.88
N SER A 131 12.55 -8.65 12.25
CA SER A 131 13.80 -9.24 12.72
C SER A 131 13.73 -9.69 14.19
N ASP A 132 12.90 -9.03 15.01
CA ASP A 132 12.74 -9.38 16.44
C ASP A 132 11.86 -10.62 16.67
N SER A 133 10.97 -10.96 15.73
CA SER A 133 10.13 -12.17 15.80
C SER A 133 10.91 -13.47 15.50
N GLY A 134 12.16 -13.38 15.06
CA GLY A 134 13.01 -14.54 14.73
C GLY A 134 13.89 -15.03 15.89
N ASN A 135 13.95 -14.30 17.03
CA ASN A 135 14.94 -14.56 18.07
C ASN A 135 14.36 -15.14 19.38
N ILE A 136 13.09 -15.52 19.40
CA ILE A 136 12.42 -16.09 20.60
C ILE A 136 12.49 -17.63 20.64
N ILE A 137 13.01 -18.31 19.60
CA ILE A 137 13.08 -19.79 19.56
C ILE A 137 14.48 -20.34 19.95
N THR A 138 15.43 -19.50 20.38
CA THR A 138 16.74 -19.99 20.86
C THR A 138 17.18 -19.35 22.17
N LYS A 139 16.40 -19.55 23.23
CA LYS A 139 16.93 -19.69 24.60
C LYS A 139 16.06 -20.65 25.41
#